data_AF-A0A9W6WPG3-F1
#
_entry.id   AF-A0A9W6WPG3-F1
#
_cell.length_a   1.000
_cell.length_b   1.000
_cell.length_c   1.000
_cell.angle_alpha   90.00
_cell.angle_beta   90.00
_cell.angle_gamma   90.00
#
_symmetry.space_group_name_H-M   'P 1'
#
loop_
_entity.id
_entity.type
_entity.pdbx_description
1 polymer ?
#
loop_
_entity_poly.entity_id
_entity_poly.type
_entity_poly.pdbx_seq_one_letter_code
_entity_poly.pdbx_strand_id
1 'polypeptide(L)'
;MLSTKGSFQPEQEQDPLMSQTDVTKTKQEELFQKVSPNIRMLFFPFRFLGFWLGRKFWFEDPNAPKARTLLDDIIYGEGPRFRIQTGELYFTDMHDKKVIKYSLASGERTVVYSDPEDMLSGLGWLPDGRLLISSMNKRRVLVHDEQAKSTGVFGLNNADFKTVASAAIVSVGTDGAVRVEATGVVFPNGMVITPDGKTLIVGETFEGRLTAYDVGEDGKLSAGRLWADVGSPSTVFASMQRDACGQASSSQVCTNSEAVLCA
;
A
#
# COMPACT_ATOMS: atom_id res chain seq x y z
N MET A 1 -60.86 58.07 53.66
CA MET A 1 -59.81 57.23 54.26
C MET A 1 -59.70 55.94 53.45
N LEU A 2 -58.46 55.58 53.15
CA LEU A 2 -57.93 54.45 52.36
C LEU A 2 -58.88 53.30 52.00
N SER A 3 -58.91 52.95 50.72
CA SER A 3 -58.76 51.53 50.31
C SER A 3 -58.33 51.44 48.84
N THR A 4 -57.23 50.73 48.62
CA THR A 4 -56.64 50.35 47.33
C THR A 4 -57.39 49.20 46.67
N LYS A 5 -57.54 49.25 45.34
CA LYS A 5 -57.52 48.05 44.47
C LYS A 5 -56.80 48.41 43.18
N GLY A 6 -55.84 47.58 42.80
CA GLY A 6 -55.01 47.77 41.61
C GLY A 6 -55.61 47.22 40.33
N SER A 7 -55.01 47.57 39.20
CA SER A 7 -54.58 46.65 38.13
C SER A 7 -54.00 47.43 36.93
N PHE A 8 -53.19 46.70 36.14
CA PHE A 8 -52.97 46.82 34.69
C PHE A 8 -51.79 47.62 34.10
N GLN A 9 -50.76 46.85 33.65
CA GLN A 9 -50.06 46.79 32.34
C GLN A 9 -49.47 48.05 31.66
N PRO A 10 -48.42 47.89 30.82
CA PRO A 10 -47.29 48.80 30.73
C PRO A 10 -47.36 49.83 29.59
N GLU A 11 -46.76 50.99 29.81
CA GLU A 11 -46.57 52.06 28.81
C GLU A 11 -45.20 51.94 28.10
N GLN A 12 -45.24 52.20 26.79
CA GLN A 12 -44.08 52.45 25.93
C GLN A 12 -43.73 53.95 25.97
N GLU A 13 -42.46 54.30 26.09
CA GLU A 13 -41.90 55.61 25.66
C GLU A 13 -40.37 55.44 25.54
N GLN A 14 -39.80 55.36 24.33
CA GLN A 14 -39.27 56.42 23.46
C GLN A 14 -38.05 57.19 23.98
N ASP A 15 -36.98 57.17 23.18
CA ASP A 15 -35.92 58.19 23.15
C ASP A 15 -35.21 58.14 21.76
N PRO A 16 -34.46 59.15 21.31
CA PRO A 16 -35.04 60.22 20.49
C PRO A 16 -34.28 60.52 19.17
N LEU A 17 -34.96 61.30 18.32
CA LEU A 17 -34.45 62.40 17.48
C LEU A 17 -33.04 62.28 16.84
N MET A 18 -32.99 62.20 15.50
CA MET A 18 -32.06 63.02 14.68
C MET A 18 -32.53 63.05 13.21
N SER A 19 -32.93 64.26 12.80
CA SER A 19 -32.78 64.85 11.46
C SER A 19 -33.43 64.19 10.24
N GLN A 20 -34.57 64.77 9.87
CA GLN A 20 -35.13 64.92 8.52
C GLN A 20 -34.03 65.05 7.44
N THR A 21 -33.94 64.09 6.51
CA THR A 21 -34.55 64.09 5.16
C THR A 21 -34.16 65.26 4.27
N ASP A 22 -33.33 64.97 3.27
CA ASP A 22 -33.53 65.51 1.94
C ASP A 22 -33.74 64.34 0.96
N VAL A 23 -34.77 64.46 0.14
CA VAL A 23 -35.34 63.40 -0.69
C VAL A 23 -34.78 63.53 -2.09
N THR A 24 -34.07 62.52 -2.58
CA THR A 24 -33.90 62.30 -4.02
C THR A 24 -34.17 60.85 -4.39
N LYS A 25 -35.16 60.69 -5.27
CA LYS A 25 -35.68 59.45 -5.87
C LYS A 25 -34.68 58.29 -5.91
N THR A 26 -35.00 57.21 -5.21
CA THR A 26 -34.34 55.92 -5.34
C THR A 26 -34.57 55.37 -6.76
N LYS A 27 -33.54 55.45 -7.59
CA LYS A 27 -33.42 54.60 -8.78
C LYS A 27 -33.12 53.21 -8.23
N GLN A 28 -33.96 52.22 -8.54
CA GLN A 28 -33.74 50.85 -8.12
C GLN A 28 -32.42 50.38 -8.77
N GLU A 29 -31.32 50.38 -8.00
CA GLU A 29 -30.04 49.84 -8.46
C GLU A 29 -30.19 48.32 -8.56
N GLU A 30 -30.13 47.80 -9.79
CA GLU A 30 -29.98 46.37 -10.01
C GLU A 30 -28.68 45.92 -9.33
N LEU A 31 -28.82 45.16 -8.23
CA LEU A 31 -27.73 44.62 -7.41
C LEU A 31 -26.81 43.63 -8.15
N PHE A 32 -27.03 43.39 -9.44
CA PHE A 32 -26.21 42.50 -10.25
C PHE A 32 -25.92 43.16 -11.60
N GLN A 33 -24.67 43.62 -11.78
CA GLN A 33 -24.16 43.89 -13.12
C GLN A 33 -24.33 42.63 -13.98
N LYS A 34 -25.06 42.74 -15.10
CA LYS A 34 -25.05 41.70 -16.13
C LYS A 34 -23.64 41.61 -16.72
N VAL A 35 -22.90 40.61 -16.27
CA VAL A 35 -21.61 40.24 -16.85
C VAL A 35 -21.86 39.69 -18.25
N SER A 36 -21.25 40.30 -19.27
CA SER A 36 -21.28 39.77 -20.63
C SER A 36 -20.62 38.39 -20.68
N PRO A 37 -21.12 37.45 -21.50
CA PRO A 37 -20.60 36.08 -21.52
C PRO A 37 -19.11 36.09 -21.85
N ASN A 38 -18.33 35.42 -21.01
CA ASN A 38 -16.88 35.30 -21.16
C ASN A 38 -16.57 34.54 -22.47
N ILE A 39 -16.11 35.25 -23.50
CA ILE A 39 -15.76 34.66 -24.81
C ILE A 39 -14.70 33.54 -24.67
N ARG A 40 -13.93 33.49 -23.58
CA ARG A 40 -13.03 32.35 -23.28
C ARG A 40 -13.77 31.01 -23.16
N MET A 41 -15.08 30.99 -22.86
CA MET A 41 -15.90 29.77 -22.87
C MET A 41 -16.09 29.18 -24.28
N LEU A 42 -15.95 29.97 -25.36
CA LEU A 42 -16.06 29.48 -26.74
C LEU A 42 -14.79 28.73 -27.22
N PHE A 43 -13.64 28.97 -26.58
CA PHE A 43 -12.39 28.23 -26.83
C PHE A 43 -12.25 26.99 -25.94
N PHE A 44 -13.16 26.80 -24.99
CA PHE A 44 -13.18 25.70 -24.03
C PHE A 44 -13.53 24.31 -24.60
N PRO A 45 -14.11 24.10 -25.81
CA PRO A 45 -14.33 22.74 -26.33
C PRO A 45 -13.14 22.19 -27.14
N PHE A 46 -12.20 23.01 -27.62
CA PHE A 46 -11.13 22.54 -28.51
C PHE A 46 -10.06 21.70 -27.80
N ARG A 47 -9.72 21.99 -26.53
CA ARG A 47 -8.81 21.14 -25.75
C ARG A 47 -9.43 19.77 -25.46
N PHE A 48 -10.73 19.71 -25.19
CA PHE A 48 -11.46 18.45 -24.98
C PHE A 48 -11.60 17.66 -26.28
N LEU A 49 -11.89 18.34 -27.40
CA LEU A 49 -11.93 17.70 -28.71
C LEU A 49 -10.54 17.20 -29.13
N GLY A 50 -9.47 17.95 -28.87
CA GLY A 50 -8.10 17.51 -29.09
C GLY A 50 -7.69 16.33 -28.20
N PHE A 51 -8.12 16.30 -26.94
CA PHE A 51 -7.93 15.15 -26.05
C PHE A 51 -8.74 13.93 -26.49
N TRP A 52 -9.96 14.15 -26.98
CA TRP A 52 -10.86 13.11 -27.47
C TRP A 52 -10.40 12.54 -28.81
N LEU A 53 -10.05 13.39 -29.77
CA LEU A 53 -9.43 12.99 -31.05
C LEU A 53 -8.08 12.35 -30.79
N GLY A 54 -7.29 12.89 -29.85
CA GLY A 54 -6.11 12.26 -29.30
C GLY A 54 -6.44 10.83 -28.89
N ARG A 55 -7.23 10.60 -27.84
CA ARG A 55 -7.58 9.23 -27.34
C ARG A 55 -8.19 8.32 -28.39
N LYS A 56 -8.96 8.85 -29.33
CA LYS A 56 -9.64 8.07 -30.37
C LYS A 56 -8.71 7.68 -31.53
N PHE A 57 -7.65 8.45 -31.76
CA PHE A 57 -6.62 8.20 -32.77
C PHE A 57 -5.24 7.95 -32.15
N TRP A 58 -5.18 7.61 -30.86
CA TRP A 58 -3.98 7.06 -30.22
C TRP A 58 -3.75 5.71 -30.88
N PHE A 59 -2.80 5.68 -31.81
CA PHE A 59 -2.21 4.43 -32.23
C PHE A 59 -1.53 3.85 -30.99
N GLU A 60 -1.97 2.67 -30.55
CA GLU A 60 -1.17 1.89 -29.61
C GLU A 60 0.23 1.79 -30.21
N ASP A 61 1.25 2.17 -29.45
CA ASP A 61 2.63 1.97 -29.89
C ASP A 61 2.75 0.47 -30.21
N PRO A 62 3.05 0.09 -31.47
CA PRO A 62 3.13 -1.31 -31.86
C PRO A 62 4.22 -2.06 -31.08
N ASN A 63 5.15 -1.32 -30.45
CA ASN A 63 6.21 -1.84 -29.59
C ASN A 63 5.91 -1.67 -28.09
N ALA A 64 4.73 -1.18 -27.71
CA ALA A 64 4.35 -1.10 -26.31
C ALA A 64 4.40 -2.49 -25.67
N PRO A 65 4.89 -2.61 -24.41
CA PRO A 65 4.83 -3.85 -23.67
C PRO A 65 3.38 -4.34 -23.59
N LYS A 66 3.13 -5.55 -24.10
CA LYS A 66 1.82 -6.20 -23.99
C LYS A 66 1.84 -7.17 -22.82
N ALA A 67 0.97 -6.91 -21.85
CA ALA A 67 0.69 -7.89 -20.79
C ALA A 67 -0.15 -9.04 -21.38
N ARG A 68 0.21 -10.27 -21.04
CA ARG A 68 -0.57 -11.48 -21.34
C ARG A 68 -0.86 -12.19 -20.03
N THR A 69 -2.12 -12.56 -19.83
CA THR A 69 -2.51 -13.42 -18.71
C THR A 69 -1.87 -14.80 -18.86
N LEU A 70 -1.10 -15.22 -17.84
CA LEU A 70 -0.51 -16.56 -17.78
C LEU A 70 -1.42 -17.55 -17.04
N LEU A 71 -2.05 -17.08 -15.96
CA LEU A 71 -3.01 -17.80 -15.11
C LEU A 71 -4.09 -16.82 -14.66
N ASP A 72 -5.34 -17.28 -14.62
CA ASP A 72 -6.50 -16.53 -14.14
C ASP A 72 -7.29 -17.25 -13.04
N ASP A 73 -6.85 -18.45 -12.66
CA ASP A 73 -7.48 -19.32 -11.66
C ASP A 73 -6.68 -19.37 -10.34
N ILE A 74 -6.27 -18.20 -9.85
CA ILE A 74 -5.57 -18.02 -8.56
C ILE A 74 -6.41 -17.15 -7.62
N ILE A 75 -6.36 -17.41 -6.32
CA ILE A 75 -7.16 -16.69 -5.31
C ILE A 75 -6.47 -15.37 -4.94
N TYR A 76 -5.19 -15.42 -4.53
CA TYR A 76 -4.41 -14.22 -4.22
C TYR A 76 -2.91 -14.46 -4.48
N GLY A 77 -2.47 -14.12 -5.70
CA GLY A 77 -1.09 -14.28 -6.13
C GLY A 77 -0.12 -13.27 -5.50
N GLU A 78 0.95 -13.75 -4.90
CA GLU A 78 1.94 -12.96 -4.16
C GLU A 78 3.37 -13.45 -4.39
N GLY A 79 4.34 -12.57 -4.09
CA GLY A 79 5.77 -12.89 -4.09
C GLY A 79 6.31 -13.56 -5.36
N PRO A 80 6.00 -13.10 -6.58
CA PRO A 80 6.47 -13.75 -7.81
C PRO A 80 7.99 -13.66 -7.94
N ARG A 81 8.64 -14.78 -8.26
CA ARG A 81 10.08 -14.89 -8.47
C ARG A 81 10.40 -15.73 -9.70
N PHE A 82 11.16 -15.15 -10.62
CA PHE A 82 11.60 -15.83 -11.84
C PHE A 82 12.94 -16.53 -11.64
N ARG A 83 13.01 -17.80 -12.02
CA ARG A 83 14.28 -18.49 -12.34
C ARG A 83 14.55 -18.37 -13.83
N ILE A 84 15.33 -17.35 -14.19
CA ILE A 84 15.64 -17.02 -15.59
C ILE A 84 16.29 -18.20 -16.31
N GLN A 85 17.18 -18.94 -15.64
CA GLN A 85 17.93 -20.05 -16.24
C GLN A 85 17.03 -21.22 -16.67
N THR A 86 15.97 -21.50 -15.91
CA THR A 86 15.05 -22.61 -16.18
C THR A 86 13.76 -22.16 -16.88
N GLY A 87 13.50 -20.86 -16.94
CA GLY A 87 12.24 -20.33 -17.49
C GLY A 87 11.03 -20.65 -16.61
N GLU A 88 11.25 -20.72 -15.29
CA GLU A 88 10.20 -21.05 -14.31
C GLU A 88 9.84 -19.81 -13.48
N LEU A 89 8.55 -19.62 -13.25
CA LEU A 89 7.99 -18.62 -12.35
C LEU A 89 7.48 -19.30 -11.08
N TYR A 90 8.01 -18.92 -9.93
CA TYR A 90 7.51 -19.32 -8.62
C TYR A 90 6.69 -18.19 -8.03
N PHE A 91 5.57 -18.49 -7.38
CA PHE A 91 4.76 -17.51 -6.65
C PHE A 91 3.92 -18.22 -5.60
N THR A 92 3.38 -17.47 -4.64
CA THR A 92 2.43 -18.00 -3.67
C THR A 92 1.02 -17.64 -4.05
N ASP A 93 0.09 -18.59 -3.93
CA ASP A 93 -1.31 -18.26 -3.78
C ASP A 93 -1.62 -18.24 -2.27
N MET A 94 -1.64 -17.03 -1.71
CA MET A 94 -1.69 -16.82 -0.25
C MET A 94 -2.95 -17.42 0.36
N HIS A 95 -4.09 -17.32 -0.33
CA HIS A 95 -5.38 -17.79 0.16
C HIS A 95 -5.70 -19.24 -0.23
N ASP A 96 -5.11 -19.75 -1.32
CA ASP A 96 -5.10 -21.20 -1.62
C ASP A 96 -4.00 -21.95 -0.85
N LYS A 97 -3.16 -21.21 -0.10
CA LYS A 97 -2.15 -21.74 0.84
C LYS A 97 -1.09 -22.62 0.17
N LYS A 98 -0.68 -22.24 -1.03
CA LYS A 98 0.25 -23.00 -1.88
C LYS A 98 1.37 -22.12 -2.41
N VAL A 99 2.54 -22.73 -2.57
CA VAL A 99 3.59 -22.25 -3.46
C VAL A 99 3.44 -22.97 -4.78
N ILE A 100 3.31 -22.21 -5.86
CA ILE A 100 3.10 -22.70 -7.21
C ILE A 100 4.35 -22.39 -8.04
N LYS A 101 4.76 -23.37 -8.83
CA LYS A 101 5.75 -23.24 -9.90
C LYS A 101 5.02 -23.32 -11.22
N TYR A 102 5.32 -22.39 -12.12
CA TYR A 102 4.76 -22.31 -13.46
C TYR A 102 5.88 -22.32 -14.50
N SER A 103 5.80 -23.24 -15.45
CA SER A 103 6.73 -23.34 -16.58
C SER A 103 6.30 -22.39 -17.70
N LEU A 104 7.14 -21.44 -18.07
CA LEU A 104 6.85 -20.54 -19.20
C LEU A 104 6.85 -21.27 -20.55
N ALA A 105 7.56 -22.39 -20.65
CA ALA A 105 7.69 -23.16 -21.88
C ALA A 105 6.48 -24.06 -22.14
N SER A 106 6.01 -24.78 -21.12
CA SER A 106 4.89 -25.73 -21.25
C SER A 106 3.55 -25.14 -20.83
N GLY A 107 3.55 -24.06 -20.05
CA GLY A 107 2.34 -23.53 -19.39
C GLY A 107 1.84 -24.41 -18.24
N GLU A 108 2.64 -25.40 -17.82
CA GLU A 108 2.28 -26.32 -16.75
C GLU A 108 2.50 -25.67 -15.38
N ARG A 109 1.57 -25.95 -14.45
CA ARG A 109 1.69 -25.58 -13.03
C ARG A 109 1.97 -26.80 -12.17
N THR A 110 2.82 -26.64 -11.17
CA THR A 110 3.12 -27.65 -10.16
C THR A 110 3.06 -27.02 -8.77
N VAL A 111 2.46 -27.72 -7.81
CA VAL A 111 2.49 -27.31 -6.40
C VAL A 111 3.82 -27.74 -5.80
N VAL A 112 4.63 -26.78 -5.37
CA VAL A 112 5.96 -27.00 -4.78
C VAL A 112 5.82 -27.30 -3.29
N TYR A 113 4.98 -26.51 -2.61
CA TYR A 113 4.72 -26.62 -1.19
C TYR A 113 3.29 -26.18 -0.88
N SER A 114 2.67 -26.77 0.14
CA SER A 114 1.33 -26.38 0.59
C SER A 114 1.21 -26.57 2.09
N ASP A 115 0.53 -25.65 2.76
CA ASP A 115 0.27 -25.74 4.19
C ASP A 115 -1.15 -25.25 4.49
N PRO A 116 -2.14 -26.15 4.66
CA PRO A 116 -3.55 -25.76 4.80
C PRO A 116 -3.84 -24.95 6.06
N GLU A 117 -2.90 -24.87 7.01
CA GLU A 117 -3.06 -24.13 8.27
C GLU A 117 -2.30 -22.79 8.26
N ASP A 118 -1.71 -22.40 7.13
CA ASP A 118 -0.87 -21.21 7.04
C ASP A 118 -1.16 -20.35 5.81
N MET A 119 -0.81 -19.08 5.89
CA MET A 119 -0.71 -18.20 4.72
C MET A 119 0.76 -18.06 4.35
N LEU A 120 1.04 -18.22 3.06
CA LEU A 120 2.39 -18.16 2.51
C LEU A 120 2.52 -16.88 1.69
N SER A 121 3.68 -16.23 1.78
CA SER A 121 3.95 -14.98 1.04
C SER A 121 5.32 -15.00 0.38
N GLY A 122 6.21 -14.11 0.81
CA GLY A 122 7.53 -13.90 0.23
C GLY A 122 8.31 -15.18 -0.05
N LEU A 123 8.91 -15.22 -1.24
CA LEU A 123 9.80 -16.28 -1.69
C LEU A 123 11.23 -15.75 -1.86
N GLY A 124 12.20 -16.61 -1.61
CA GLY A 124 13.62 -16.37 -1.84
C GLY A 124 14.37 -17.68 -2.07
N TRP A 125 15.69 -17.61 -2.30
CA TRP A 125 16.51 -18.81 -2.41
C TRP A 125 17.78 -18.69 -1.60
N LEU A 126 18.19 -19.82 -1.04
CA LEU A 126 19.54 -20.01 -0.56
C LEU A 126 20.51 -20.18 -1.74
N PRO A 127 21.82 -19.90 -1.54
CA PRO A 127 22.83 -20.10 -2.58
C PRO A 127 22.92 -21.54 -3.08
N ASP A 128 22.54 -22.51 -2.24
CA ASP A 128 22.47 -23.94 -2.60
C ASP A 128 21.21 -24.32 -3.41
N GLY A 129 20.34 -23.33 -3.70
CA GLY A 129 19.16 -23.49 -4.54
C GLY A 129 17.90 -23.90 -3.79
N ARG A 130 17.96 -24.18 -2.48
CA ARG A 130 16.75 -24.45 -1.67
C ARG A 130 15.87 -23.20 -1.58
N LEU A 131 14.56 -23.41 -1.59
CA LEU A 131 13.55 -22.35 -1.60
C LEU A 131 13.28 -21.86 -0.17
N LEU A 132 13.31 -20.56 0.05
CA LEU A 132 12.83 -19.93 1.27
C LEU A 132 11.38 -19.49 1.10
N ILE A 133 10.56 -19.73 2.12
CA ILE A 133 9.14 -19.40 2.13
C ILE A 133 8.80 -18.67 3.43
N SER A 134 8.23 -17.47 3.32
CA SER A 134 7.65 -16.74 4.44
C SER A 134 6.34 -17.39 4.87
N SER A 135 6.31 -17.87 6.11
CA SER A 135 5.18 -18.57 6.74
C SER A 135 4.53 -17.61 7.73
N MET A 136 3.35 -17.09 7.37
CA MET A 136 2.81 -15.86 7.95
C MET A 136 2.10 -16.08 9.28
N ASN A 137 1.12 -16.97 9.31
CA ASN A 137 0.32 -17.22 10.51
C ASN A 137 1.17 -17.91 11.57
N LYS A 138 2.05 -18.83 11.11
CA LYS A 138 2.96 -19.54 12.00
C LYS A 138 4.18 -18.72 12.37
N ARG A 139 4.41 -17.58 11.70
CA ARG A 139 5.55 -16.67 11.86
C ARG A 139 6.85 -17.47 11.84
N ARG A 140 7.42 -17.69 10.66
CA ARG A 140 8.75 -18.34 10.52
C ARG A 140 9.19 -18.25 9.08
N VAL A 141 10.48 -18.50 8.85
CA VAL A 141 11.01 -18.72 7.50
C VAL A 141 11.24 -20.21 7.33
N LEU A 142 10.57 -20.79 6.34
CA LEU A 142 10.77 -22.19 5.96
C LEU A 142 11.87 -22.29 4.92
N VAL A 143 12.59 -23.41 4.93
CA VAL A 143 13.46 -23.83 3.82
C VAL A 143 12.89 -25.13 3.24
N HIS A 144 12.65 -25.13 1.94
CA HIS A 144 12.13 -26.26 1.19
C HIS A 144 13.16 -26.75 0.17
N ASP A 145 13.46 -28.03 0.24
CA ASP A 145 14.24 -28.75 -0.77
C ASP A 145 13.29 -29.55 -1.66
N GLU A 146 13.15 -29.10 -2.91
CA GLU A 146 12.27 -29.72 -3.89
C GLU A 146 12.75 -31.13 -4.31
N GLN A 147 14.08 -31.36 -4.34
CA GLN A 147 14.66 -32.65 -4.73
C GLN A 147 14.43 -33.70 -3.62
N ALA A 148 14.71 -33.32 -2.38
CA ALA A 148 14.51 -34.18 -1.22
C ALA A 148 13.05 -34.23 -0.76
N LYS A 149 12.17 -33.36 -1.31
CA LYS A 149 10.78 -33.17 -0.89
C LYS A 149 10.65 -32.96 0.62
N SER A 150 11.53 -32.13 1.16
CA SER A 150 11.62 -31.89 2.60
C SER A 150 11.49 -30.40 2.91
N THR A 151 10.86 -30.09 4.04
CA THR A 151 10.72 -28.72 4.52
C THR A 151 11.19 -28.64 5.96
N GLY A 152 12.08 -27.69 6.23
CA GLY A 152 12.55 -27.34 7.56
C GLY A 152 12.28 -25.88 7.90
N VAL A 153 12.73 -25.46 9.06
CA VAL A 153 12.75 -24.06 9.49
C VAL A 153 14.16 -23.53 9.30
N PHE A 154 14.31 -22.38 8.62
CA PHE A 154 15.61 -21.76 8.32
C PHE A 154 15.99 -20.65 9.32
N GLY A 155 15.01 -20.10 10.02
CA GLY A 155 15.23 -19.04 10.99
C GLY A 155 13.94 -18.65 11.69
N LEU A 156 14.12 -17.92 12.80
CA LEU A 156 13.09 -17.51 13.76
C LEU A 156 12.25 -18.69 14.28
N ASN A 157 12.54 -19.11 15.52
CA ASN A 157 11.70 -20.05 16.26
C ASN A 157 10.69 -19.31 17.15
N ASN A 158 9.77 -20.05 17.78
CA ASN A 158 8.74 -19.46 18.66
C ASN A 158 9.29 -18.55 19.78
N ALA A 159 10.52 -18.78 20.26
CA ALA A 159 11.14 -17.95 21.30
C ALA A 159 11.64 -16.62 20.72
N ASP A 160 12.26 -16.64 19.54
CA ASP A 160 12.78 -15.44 18.85
C ASP A 160 11.66 -14.45 18.53
N PHE A 161 10.46 -14.94 18.18
CA PHE A 161 9.34 -14.07 17.78
C PHE A 161 8.70 -13.26 18.89
N LYS A 162 8.73 -13.72 20.15
CA LYS A 162 8.13 -12.96 21.25
C LYS A 162 8.87 -11.65 21.51
N THR A 163 10.12 -11.56 21.06
CA THR A 163 10.99 -10.41 21.27
C THR A 163 11.07 -9.47 20.06
N VAL A 164 10.63 -9.89 18.88
CA VAL A 164 10.65 -9.05 17.68
C VAL A 164 9.41 -8.15 17.67
N ALA A 165 9.63 -6.84 17.59
CA ALA A 165 8.54 -5.88 17.48
C ALA A 165 7.69 -6.13 16.22
N SER A 166 6.39 -5.88 16.32
CA SER A 166 5.52 -5.81 15.15
C SER A 166 6.09 -4.82 14.12
N ALA A 167 6.11 -5.22 12.84
CA ALA A 167 6.59 -4.40 11.74
C ALA A 167 8.09 -4.02 11.82
N ALA A 168 8.92 -5.04 12.03
CA ALA A 168 10.36 -4.96 11.99
C ALA A 168 10.93 -5.53 10.67
N ILE A 169 12.14 -5.07 10.31
CA ILE A 169 12.98 -5.72 9.31
C ILE A 169 13.94 -6.65 10.05
N VAL A 170 14.02 -7.89 9.60
CA VAL A 170 14.84 -8.93 10.22
C VAL A 170 15.76 -9.52 9.15
N SER A 171 17.03 -9.71 9.49
CA SER A 171 17.97 -10.49 8.69
C SER A 171 18.15 -11.88 9.31
N VAL A 172 18.37 -12.88 8.46
CA VAL A 172 18.73 -14.24 8.86
C VAL A 172 20.03 -14.59 8.16
N GLY A 173 21.10 -14.82 8.94
CA GLY A 173 22.39 -15.25 8.44
C GLY A 173 22.35 -16.65 7.86
N THR A 174 23.35 -17.01 7.07
CA THR A 174 23.50 -18.37 6.50
C THR A 174 23.77 -19.43 7.57
N ASP A 175 24.24 -19.00 8.74
CA ASP A 175 24.38 -19.78 9.97
C ASP A 175 23.06 -19.91 10.77
N GLY A 176 21.98 -19.29 10.29
CA GLY A 176 20.68 -19.24 10.95
C GLY A 176 20.55 -18.16 12.02
N ALA A 177 21.57 -17.30 12.22
CA ALA A 177 21.52 -16.23 13.19
C ALA A 177 20.51 -15.16 12.78
N VAL A 178 19.59 -14.83 13.68
CA VAL A 178 18.52 -13.85 13.44
C VAL A 178 18.91 -12.50 14.06
N ARG A 179 18.73 -11.40 13.33
CA ARG A 179 18.91 -10.03 13.86
C ARG A 179 17.75 -9.13 13.48
N VAL A 180 17.33 -8.29 14.42
CA VAL A 180 16.42 -7.17 14.14
C VAL A 180 17.26 -6.01 13.60
N GLU A 181 17.02 -5.66 12.34
CA GLU A 181 17.79 -4.65 11.62
C GLU A 181 17.13 -3.25 11.69
N ALA A 182 15.80 -3.21 11.70
CA ALA A 182 15.04 -1.98 11.89
C ALA A 182 13.68 -2.25 12.54
N THR A 183 13.16 -1.28 13.26
CA THR A 183 11.82 -1.31 13.89
C THR A 183 11.06 -0.04 13.57
N GLY A 184 9.73 -0.07 13.70
CA GLY A 184 8.89 1.11 13.45
C GLY A 184 8.65 1.37 11.96
N VAL A 185 8.87 0.36 11.12
CA VAL A 185 8.55 0.39 9.70
C VAL A 185 7.06 0.12 9.56
N VAL A 186 6.32 0.93 8.80
CA VAL A 186 4.86 0.82 8.76
C VAL A 186 4.43 -0.16 7.68
N PHE A 187 4.04 -1.37 8.12
CA PHE A 187 3.59 -2.46 7.24
C PHE A 187 4.58 -2.72 6.09
N PRO A 188 5.82 -3.14 6.43
CA PRO A 188 6.83 -3.47 5.42
C PRO A 188 6.36 -4.62 4.55
N ASN A 189 6.57 -4.49 3.24
CA ASN A 189 6.10 -5.45 2.26
C ASN A 189 7.23 -5.86 1.29
N GLY A 190 7.11 -5.53 0.01
CA GLY A 190 8.15 -5.76 -0.99
C GLY A 190 9.50 -5.12 -0.63
N MET A 191 10.58 -5.86 -0.88
CA MET A 191 11.94 -5.46 -0.54
C MET A 191 12.92 -5.82 -1.65
N VAL A 192 13.86 -4.93 -1.92
CA VAL A 192 14.91 -5.17 -2.92
C VAL A 192 16.24 -4.61 -2.47
N ILE A 193 17.29 -5.42 -2.61
CA ILE A 193 18.67 -4.95 -2.48
C ILE A 193 19.15 -4.50 -3.86
N THR A 194 19.75 -3.33 -3.89
CA THR A 194 20.37 -2.76 -5.10
C THR A 194 21.49 -3.66 -5.64
N PRO A 195 21.76 -3.67 -6.95
CA PRO A 195 22.75 -4.58 -7.55
C PRO A 195 24.18 -4.47 -7.00
N ASP A 196 24.56 -3.32 -6.43
CA ASP A 196 25.86 -3.14 -5.79
C ASP A 196 25.91 -3.67 -4.35
N GLY A 197 24.78 -4.16 -3.83
CA GLY A 197 24.64 -4.72 -2.49
C GLY A 197 24.54 -3.67 -1.38
N LYS A 198 24.55 -2.37 -1.69
CA LYS A 198 24.79 -1.32 -0.67
C LYS A 198 23.54 -0.69 -0.11
N THR A 199 22.39 -0.88 -0.75
CA THR A 199 21.12 -0.28 -0.31
C THR A 199 20.00 -1.31 -0.36
N LEU A 200 19.26 -1.43 0.74
CA LEU A 200 17.96 -2.10 0.81
C LEU A 200 16.85 -1.06 0.64
N ILE A 201 15.94 -1.29 -0.29
CA ILE A 201 14.72 -0.48 -0.47
C ILE A 201 13.52 -1.30 0.01
N VAL A 202 12.67 -0.69 0.85
CA VAL A 202 11.54 -1.33 1.52
C VAL A 202 10.27 -0.55 1.23
N GLY A 203 9.23 -1.23 0.78
CA GLY A 203 7.90 -0.62 0.63
C GLY A 203 7.11 -0.61 1.94
N GLU A 204 6.68 0.58 2.37
CA GLU A 204 5.81 0.79 3.52
C GLU A 204 4.38 1.05 3.01
N THR A 205 3.55 0.00 3.00
CA THR A 205 2.26 0.03 2.28
C THR A 205 1.32 1.11 2.81
N PHE A 206 1.21 1.28 4.14
CA PHE A 206 0.26 2.25 4.70
C PHE A 206 0.81 3.67 4.80
N GLU A 207 2.12 3.85 4.66
CA GLU A 207 2.73 5.19 4.53
C GLU A 207 2.74 5.66 3.07
N GLY A 208 2.56 4.76 2.09
CA GLY A 208 2.63 5.13 0.68
C GLY A 208 4.03 5.62 0.30
N ARG A 209 5.07 5.00 0.86
CA ARG A 209 6.47 5.37 0.61
C ARG A 209 7.38 4.17 0.44
N LEU A 210 8.53 4.43 -0.15
CA LEU A 210 9.67 3.52 -0.21
C LEU A 210 10.78 4.10 0.68
N THR A 211 11.32 3.28 1.58
CA THR A 211 12.38 3.65 2.51
C THR A 211 13.66 2.91 2.16
N ALA A 212 14.77 3.64 2.03
CA ALA A 212 16.10 3.10 1.80
C ALA A 212 16.87 2.97 3.11
N TYR A 213 17.62 1.88 3.24
CA TYR A 213 18.61 1.64 4.29
C TYR A 213 19.95 1.33 3.64
N ASP A 214 21.03 1.84 4.21
CA ASP A 214 22.39 1.45 3.82
C ASP A 214 22.70 0.06 4.39
N VAL A 215 23.31 -0.79 3.58
CA VAL A 215 23.77 -2.13 3.94
C VAL A 215 25.28 -2.07 4.20
N GLY A 216 25.68 -2.31 5.45
CA GLY A 216 27.08 -2.37 5.84
C GLY A 216 27.79 -3.62 5.31
N GLU A 217 29.12 -3.64 5.37
CA GLU A 217 29.92 -4.82 5.01
C GLU A 217 29.63 -6.03 5.91
N ASP A 218 29.13 -5.79 7.13
CA ASP A 218 28.66 -6.82 8.07
C ASP A 218 27.18 -7.23 7.83
N GLY A 219 26.56 -6.71 6.77
CA GLY A 219 25.18 -6.94 6.39
C GLY A 219 24.15 -6.20 7.26
N LYS A 220 24.57 -5.32 8.16
CA LYS A 220 23.64 -4.55 9.02
C LYS A 220 23.03 -3.37 8.29
N LEU A 221 21.79 -3.06 8.66
CA LEU A 221 21.09 -1.91 8.12
C LEU A 221 21.34 -0.64 8.95
N SER A 222 21.44 0.48 8.25
CA SER A 222 21.55 1.80 8.89
C SER A 222 20.96 2.91 8.01
N ALA A 223 20.93 4.14 8.53
CA ALA A 223 20.59 5.35 7.78
C ALA A 223 19.24 5.28 7.00
N GLY A 224 18.21 4.78 7.68
CA GLY A 224 16.83 4.73 7.15
C GLY A 224 16.34 6.09 6.71
N ARG A 225 15.97 6.22 5.43
CA ARG A 225 15.57 7.49 4.80
C ARG A 225 14.53 7.27 3.71
N LEU A 226 13.72 8.30 3.45
CA LEU A 226 12.81 8.30 2.32
C LEU A 226 13.60 8.11 1.00
N TRP A 227 13.24 7.08 0.24
CA TRP A 227 13.76 6.85 -1.11
C TRP A 227 12.82 7.43 -2.16
N ALA A 228 11.52 7.15 -2.02
CA ALA A 228 10.48 7.73 -2.86
C ALA A 228 9.15 7.84 -2.12
N ASP A 229 8.42 8.90 -2.39
CA ASP A 229 7.00 9.02 -2.05
C ASP A 229 6.18 8.49 -3.24
N VAL A 230 5.37 7.47 -2.99
CA VAL A 230 4.50 6.86 -4.02
C VAL A 230 3.03 7.24 -3.84
N GLY A 231 2.74 8.12 -2.87
CA GLY A 231 1.39 8.53 -2.48
C GLY A 231 0.69 7.48 -1.62
N SER A 232 -0.15 7.94 -0.70
CA SER A 232 -0.97 7.04 0.12
C SER A 232 -1.93 6.24 -0.78
N PRO A 233 -2.14 4.93 -0.53
CA PRO A 233 -3.22 4.19 -1.16
C PRO A 233 -4.54 4.94 -0.94
N SER A 234 -5.45 4.93 -1.92
CA SER A 234 -6.82 5.40 -1.63
C SER A 234 -7.35 4.64 -0.42
N THR A 235 -8.10 5.32 0.45
CA THR A 235 -8.58 4.79 1.75
C THR A 235 -9.24 3.41 1.65
N VAL A 236 -9.76 3.06 0.47
CA VAL A 236 -10.39 1.77 0.12
C VAL A 236 -9.38 0.62 0.00
N PHE A 237 -8.23 0.79 -0.65
CA PHE A 237 -7.22 -0.27 -0.72
C PHE A 237 -6.60 -0.52 0.66
N ALA A 238 -6.33 0.56 1.40
CA ALA A 238 -5.85 0.46 2.77
C ALA A 238 -6.88 -0.19 3.69
N SER A 239 -8.19 0.00 3.50
CA SER A 239 -9.22 -0.70 4.29
C SER A 239 -9.32 -2.18 3.92
N MET A 240 -9.29 -2.53 2.63
CA MET A 240 -9.34 -3.94 2.20
C MET A 240 -8.16 -4.76 2.73
N GLN A 241 -6.93 -4.23 2.66
CA GLN A 241 -5.75 -4.90 3.21
C GLN A 241 -5.80 -4.96 4.75
N ARG A 242 -6.32 -3.90 5.41
CA ARG A 242 -6.53 -3.88 6.86
C ARG A 242 -7.62 -4.83 7.32
N ASP A 243 -8.67 -5.06 6.54
CA ASP A 243 -9.76 -5.98 6.86
C ASP A 243 -9.32 -7.44 6.61
N ALA A 244 -8.56 -7.70 5.54
CA ALA A 244 -7.92 -9.00 5.31
C ALA A 244 -6.92 -9.34 6.43
N CYS A 245 -6.11 -8.36 6.86
CA CYS A 245 -5.24 -8.50 8.03
C CYS A 245 -5.99 -8.42 9.37
N GLY A 246 -7.20 -7.85 9.44
CA GLY A 246 -7.95 -7.53 10.66
C GLY A 246 -9.05 -8.54 11.02
N GLN A 247 -9.51 -9.34 10.06
CA GLN A 247 -10.15 -10.63 10.36
C GLN A 247 -9.15 -11.61 10.99
N ALA A 248 -7.86 -11.37 10.79
CA ALA A 248 -6.82 -11.82 11.68
C ALA A 248 -6.75 -10.85 12.89
N SER A 249 -7.17 -11.32 14.07
CA SER A 249 -7.10 -10.64 15.38
C SER A 249 -6.00 -9.57 15.51
N SER A 250 -6.30 -8.48 16.24
CA SER A 250 -5.47 -7.30 16.58
C SER A 250 -4.08 -7.58 17.22
N SER A 251 -3.69 -8.86 17.29
CA SER A 251 -2.39 -9.38 17.73
C SER A 251 -1.56 -9.99 16.58
N GLN A 252 -2.08 -10.01 15.35
CA GLN A 252 -1.47 -10.64 14.18
C GLN A 252 -0.65 -9.65 13.36
N VAL A 253 0.67 -9.66 13.60
CA VAL A 253 1.69 -9.19 12.65
C VAL A 253 1.50 -9.93 11.33
N CYS A 254 1.03 -9.24 10.29
CA CYS A 254 1.13 -9.70 8.90
C CYS A 254 2.60 -9.65 8.50
N THR A 255 3.26 -10.81 8.36
CA THR A 255 4.59 -10.87 7.74
C THR A 255 4.40 -10.83 6.22
N ASN A 256 4.13 -9.66 5.67
CA ASN A 256 4.13 -9.44 4.23
C ASN A 256 5.55 -9.30 3.68
N SER A 257 6.55 -9.87 4.37
CA SER A 257 7.94 -9.73 4.01
C SER A 257 8.33 -10.72 2.91
N GLU A 258 8.92 -10.18 1.85
CA GLU A 258 9.79 -10.97 0.97
C GLU A 258 11.01 -11.46 1.75
N ALA A 259 11.38 -12.75 1.60
CA ALA A 259 12.64 -13.26 2.12
C ALA A 259 13.77 -12.81 1.18
N VAL A 260 14.35 -11.65 1.44
CA VAL A 260 15.56 -11.21 0.72
C VAL A 260 16.77 -11.71 1.47
N LEU A 261 17.49 -12.66 0.88
CA LEU A 261 18.75 -13.14 1.42
C LEU A 261 19.84 -12.11 1.14
N CYS A 262 20.54 -11.67 2.18
CA CYS A 262 21.88 -11.09 2.01
C CYS A 262 22.87 -12.26 1.88
N ALA A 263 23.62 -12.31 0.78
CA ALA A 263 24.77 -13.18 0.63
C ALA A 263 26.04 -12.43 1.04
#